data_AF-A0A7W2FTJ0-F1
#
_entry.id   AF-A0A7W2FTJ0-F1
#
_cell.length_a   1.000
_cell.length_b   1.000
_cell.length_c   1.000
_cell.angle_alpha   90.00
_cell.angle_beta   90.00
_cell.angle_gamma   90.00
#
_symmetry.space_group_name_H-M   'P 1'
#
loop_
_entity.id
_entity.type
_entity.pdbx_description
1 polymer ?
#
loop_
_entity_poly.entity_id
_entity_poly.type
_entity_poly.pdbx_seq_one_letter_code
_entity_poly.pdbx_strand_id
1 'polypeptide(L)'
;MTLLALIGLAGCAGPNPNPGERSVDMAWTDYDYDSAFNILRPAADRGEPWAQLRMGVAYELGSGVDKDIPTAIKWYELAAKQESEGAWANGELVGAVGKSGYFNQNTDALIAKYQLANIYLRGDGVKADAEKALELATYVAEKSQGNALFYCCEHANGRYITNMAIEDTLQQAKLAVGK
;
A
#
# COMPACT_ATOMS: atom_id res chain seq x y z
N MET A 1 -28.40 8.06 -42.70
CA MET A 1 -27.28 7.31 -42.10
C MET A 1 -26.97 7.94 -40.76
N THR A 2 -27.40 7.25 -39.71
CA THR A 2 -27.39 7.71 -38.32
C THR A 2 -25.95 7.69 -37.79
N LEU A 3 -25.52 8.83 -37.24
CA LEU A 3 -24.22 8.99 -36.59
C LEU A 3 -24.22 8.16 -35.29
N LEU A 4 -23.52 7.03 -35.27
CA LEU A 4 -23.22 6.32 -34.03
C LEU A 4 -22.08 7.07 -33.32
N ALA A 5 -22.43 7.86 -32.31
CA ALA A 5 -21.47 8.32 -31.32
C ALA A 5 -21.09 7.12 -30.44
N LEU A 6 -19.92 6.51 -30.70
CA LEU A 6 -19.30 5.62 -29.72
C LEU A 6 -18.86 6.47 -28.52
N ILE A 7 -19.70 6.52 -27.49
CA ILE A 7 -19.26 6.81 -26.13
C ILE A 7 -18.57 5.54 -25.63
N GLY A 8 -17.29 5.39 -25.98
CA GLY A 8 -16.45 4.27 -25.55
C GLY A 8 -15.56 4.71 -24.40
N LEU A 9 -15.98 4.39 -23.17
CA LEU A 9 -15.19 4.23 -21.95
C LEU A 9 -13.92 5.10 -21.85
N ALA A 10 -14.02 6.22 -21.14
CA ALA A 10 -12.87 6.79 -20.44
C ALA A 10 -12.47 5.82 -19.32
N GLY A 11 -11.90 4.67 -19.69
CA GLY A 11 -11.01 3.95 -18.79
C GLY A 11 -9.85 4.88 -18.47
N CYS A 12 -9.34 4.83 -17.25
CA CYS A 12 -8.12 5.49 -16.83
C CYS A 12 -6.95 5.09 -17.74
N ALA A 13 -6.83 5.71 -18.92
CA ALA A 13 -5.90 5.35 -19.99
C ALA A 13 -4.84 6.44 -20.15
N GLY A 14 -4.28 6.88 -19.02
CA GLY A 14 -2.90 7.37 -19.03
C GLY A 14 -1.95 6.18 -19.19
N PRO A 15 -0.70 6.37 -19.68
CA PRO A 15 0.32 5.33 -19.64
C PRO A 15 0.44 4.84 -18.19
N ASN A 16 0.26 3.52 -17.96
CA ASN A 16 0.42 2.94 -16.64
C ASN A 16 1.84 3.26 -16.16
N PRO A 17 2.01 4.05 -15.10
CA PRO A 17 3.33 4.46 -14.63
C PRO A 17 4.16 3.27 -14.13
N ASN A 18 3.51 2.17 -13.72
CA ASN A 18 4.14 0.95 -13.22
C ASN A 18 3.61 -0.28 -13.98
N PRO A 19 4.09 -0.57 -15.20
CA PRO A 19 3.64 -1.74 -15.96
C PRO A 19 3.88 -3.07 -15.22
N GLY A 20 4.94 -3.13 -14.40
CA GLY A 20 5.25 -4.31 -13.58
C GLY A 20 4.23 -4.58 -12.46
N GLU A 21 3.64 -3.54 -11.87
CA GLU A 21 2.62 -3.65 -10.80
C GLU A 21 1.38 -4.38 -11.33
N ARG A 22 0.92 -4.00 -12.53
CA ARG A 22 -0.22 -4.66 -13.18
C ARG A 22 0.04 -6.13 -13.50
N SER A 23 1.21 -6.44 -14.05
CA SER A 23 1.57 -7.82 -14.36
C SER A 23 1.67 -8.69 -13.10
N VAL A 24 2.20 -8.14 -12.01
CA VAL A 24 2.23 -8.82 -10.71
C VAL A 24 0.84 -9.10 -10.21
N ASP A 25 -0.07 -8.15 -10.31
CA ASP A 25 -1.40 -8.27 -9.72
C ASP A 25 -2.31 -9.24 -10.47
N MET A 26 -2.21 -9.26 -11.80
CA MET A 26 -2.85 -10.30 -12.62
C MET A 26 -2.32 -11.68 -12.24
N ALA A 27 -0.99 -11.85 -12.18
CA ALA A 27 -0.37 -13.11 -11.80
C ALA A 27 -0.77 -13.53 -10.36
N TRP A 28 -0.85 -12.58 -9.43
CA TRP A 28 -1.26 -12.84 -8.05
C TRP A 28 -2.73 -13.29 -7.94
N THR A 29 -3.62 -12.71 -8.76
CA THR A 29 -5.04 -13.08 -8.82
C THR A 29 -5.22 -14.48 -9.37
N ASP A 30 -4.38 -14.86 -10.34
CA ASP A 30 -4.36 -16.19 -10.94
C ASP A 30 -3.57 -17.22 -10.11
N TYR A 31 -3.08 -16.83 -8.93
CA TYR A 31 -2.22 -17.64 -8.06
C TYR A 31 -0.90 -18.09 -8.72
N ASP A 32 -0.48 -17.43 -9.80
CA ASP A 32 0.81 -17.59 -10.46
C ASP A 32 1.88 -16.77 -9.71
N TYR A 33 2.19 -17.20 -8.49
CA TYR A 33 3.16 -16.52 -7.65
C TYR A 33 4.57 -16.54 -8.23
N ASP A 34 4.94 -17.56 -9.00
CA ASP A 34 6.26 -17.62 -9.64
C ASP A 34 6.44 -16.46 -10.62
N SER A 35 5.47 -16.23 -11.52
CA SER A 35 5.50 -15.07 -12.42
C SER A 35 5.45 -13.75 -11.65
N ALA A 36 4.64 -13.67 -10.58
CA ALA A 36 4.57 -12.48 -9.76
C ALA A 36 5.94 -12.17 -9.12
N PHE A 37 6.60 -13.14 -8.48
CA PHE A 37 7.89 -12.94 -7.82
C PHE A 37 9.06 -12.70 -8.79
N ASN A 38 8.98 -13.22 -10.02
CA ASN A 38 9.96 -12.90 -11.08
C ASN A 38 9.99 -11.41 -11.41
N ILE A 39 8.88 -10.69 -11.21
CA ILE A 39 8.78 -9.24 -11.40
C ILE A 39 9.01 -8.51 -10.07
N LEU A 40 8.44 -9.04 -8.98
CA LEU A 40 8.41 -8.40 -7.66
C LEU A 40 9.80 -8.26 -7.05
N ARG A 41 10.59 -9.34 -7.03
CA ARG A 41 11.93 -9.35 -6.41
C ARG A 41 12.85 -8.29 -7.02
N PRO A 42 13.09 -8.25 -8.34
CA PRO A 42 13.98 -7.25 -8.91
C PRO A 42 13.45 -5.82 -8.78
N ALA A 43 12.13 -5.60 -8.72
CA ALA A 43 11.57 -4.28 -8.45
C ALA A 43 11.79 -3.85 -6.98
N ALA A 44 11.57 -4.75 -6.02
CA ALA A 44 11.81 -4.49 -4.60
C ALA A 44 13.29 -4.23 -4.31
N ASP A 45 14.19 -4.97 -4.96
CA ASP A 45 15.64 -4.79 -4.86
C ASP A 45 16.12 -3.44 -5.42
N ARG A 46 15.41 -2.89 -6.42
CA ARG A 46 15.65 -1.53 -6.95
C ARG A 46 15.09 -0.44 -6.05
N GLY A 47 14.40 -0.79 -4.98
CA GLY A 47 13.80 0.19 -4.08
C GLY A 47 12.43 0.67 -4.52
N GLU A 48 11.69 -0.03 -5.38
CA GLU A 48 10.35 0.42 -5.78
C GLU A 48 9.34 0.23 -4.62
N PRO A 49 8.66 1.29 -4.11
CA PRO A 49 7.79 1.20 -2.94
C PRO A 49 6.67 0.17 -3.05
N TRP A 50 5.97 0.14 -4.19
CA TRP A 50 4.88 -0.81 -4.46
C TRP A 50 5.36 -2.27 -4.37
N ALA A 51 6.56 -2.55 -4.88
CA ALA A 51 7.11 -3.90 -4.89
C ALA A 51 7.57 -4.32 -3.48
N GLN A 52 8.17 -3.41 -2.73
CA GLN A 52 8.52 -3.64 -1.33
C GLN A 52 7.28 -3.85 -0.46
N LEU A 53 6.22 -3.05 -0.66
CA LEU A 53 4.94 -3.25 0.00
C LEU A 53 4.36 -4.64 -0.30
N ARG A 54 4.32 -5.04 -1.57
CA ARG A 54 3.84 -6.36 -2.02
C ARG A 54 4.68 -7.51 -1.45
N MET A 55 5.99 -7.36 -1.36
CA MET A 55 6.87 -8.33 -0.69
C MET A 55 6.49 -8.48 0.79
N GLY A 56 6.22 -7.36 1.47
CA GLY A 56 5.71 -7.36 2.84
C GLY A 56 4.41 -8.14 2.99
N VAL A 57 3.43 -7.89 2.12
CA VAL A 57 2.15 -8.62 2.10
C VAL A 57 2.35 -10.11 1.85
N ALA A 58 3.26 -10.47 0.93
CA ALA A 58 3.55 -11.86 0.61
C ALA A 58 3.99 -12.65 1.85
N TYR A 59 4.95 -12.11 2.59
CA TYR A 59 5.48 -12.73 3.78
C TYR A 59 4.52 -12.65 4.98
N GLU A 60 3.68 -11.60 5.08
CA GLU A 60 2.68 -11.50 6.14
C GLU A 60 1.58 -12.57 6.00
N LEU A 61 1.12 -12.78 4.76
CA LEU A 61 0.00 -13.68 4.45
C LEU A 61 0.45 -15.10 4.07
N GLY A 62 1.73 -15.30 3.76
CA GLY A 62 2.23 -16.56 3.19
C GLY A 62 1.76 -16.80 1.75
N SER A 63 1.63 -15.73 0.95
CA SER A 63 1.19 -15.82 -0.44
C SER A 63 2.37 -16.12 -1.37
N GLY A 64 2.47 -17.36 -1.84
CA GLY A 64 3.56 -17.82 -2.72
C GLY A 64 4.94 -17.95 -2.05
N VAL A 65 5.01 -17.70 -0.74
CA VAL A 65 6.17 -17.90 0.14
C VAL A 65 5.69 -18.39 1.49
N ASP A 66 6.58 -18.98 2.29
CA ASP A 66 6.27 -19.28 3.69
C ASP A 66 6.03 -17.99 4.46
N LYS A 67 5.02 -18.02 5.35
CA LYS A 67 4.69 -16.89 6.22
C LYS A 67 5.86 -16.58 7.16
N ASP A 68 6.34 -15.34 7.14
CA ASP A 68 7.46 -14.84 7.94
C ASP A 68 7.24 -13.36 8.29
N ILE A 69 6.64 -13.11 9.46
CA ILE A 69 6.32 -11.74 9.90
C ILE A 69 7.59 -10.87 10.08
N PRO A 70 8.69 -11.33 10.70
CA PRO A 70 9.93 -10.57 10.74
C PRO A 70 10.43 -10.12 9.36
N THR A 71 10.31 -10.97 8.33
CA THR A 71 10.66 -10.58 6.96
C THR A 71 9.64 -9.61 6.36
N ALA A 72 8.34 -9.78 6.62
CA ALA A 72 7.31 -8.82 6.22
C ALA A 72 7.58 -7.41 6.78
N ILE A 73 7.92 -7.31 8.07
CA ILE A 73 8.28 -6.05 8.73
C ILE A 73 9.45 -5.37 8.02
N LYS A 74 10.51 -6.10 7.67
CA LYS A 74 11.66 -5.52 6.94
C LYS A 74 11.24 -4.88 5.63
N TRP A 75 10.39 -5.55 4.86
CA TRP A 75 9.90 -5.04 3.59
C TRP A 75 8.98 -3.84 3.75
N TYR A 76 8.06 -3.89 4.72
CA TYR A 76 7.22 -2.74 5.05
C TYR A 76 8.03 -1.55 5.55
N GLU A 77 9.06 -1.74 6.37
CA GLU A 77 9.94 -0.66 6.83
C GLU A 77 10.73 -0.02 5.69
N LEU A 78 11.08 -0.78 4.65
CA LEU A 78 11.69 -0.23 3.44
C LEU A 78 10.68 0.63 2.66
N ALA A 79 9.47 0.13 2.42
CA ALA A 79 8.42 0.88 1.74
C ALA A 79 8.02 2.15 2.51
N ALA A 80 7.83 2.04 3.83
CA ALA A 80 7.44 3.14 4.72
C ALA A 80 8.47 4.27 4.85
N LYS A 81 9.74 4.04 4.45
CA LYS A 81 10.80 5.06 4.45
C LYS A 81 10.79 5.95 3.22
N GLN A 82 10.03 5.60 2.18
CA GLN A 82 10.07 6.26 0.89
C GLN A 82 9.09 7.45 0.75
N GLU A 83 8.45 7.87 1.85
CA GLU A 83 7.57 9.03 1.82
C GLU A 83 8.36 10.32 1.61
N SER A 84 8.02 11.05 0.56
CA SER A 84 8.49 12.42 0.35
C SER A 84 7.47 13.44 0.86
N GLU A 85 7.95 14.54 1.45
CA GLU A 85 7.12 15.70 1.75
C GLU A 85 6.52 16.28 0.45
N GLY A 86 5.20 16.29 0.34
CA GLY A 86 4.47 16.85 -0.81
C GLY A 86 3.09 17.35 -0.41
N ALA A 87 2.50 18.24 -1.20
CA ALA A 87 1.20 18.82 -0.92
C ALA A 87 0.07 17.83 -1.27
N TRP A 88 -0.84 17.60 -0.33
CA TRP A 88 -2.03 16.77 -0.53
C TRP A 88 -3.24 17.67 -0.78
N ALA A 89 -4.08 17.37 -1.77
CA ALA A 89 -5.39 17.99 -1.96
C ALA A 89 -6.41 16.93 -2.38
N ASN A 90 -7.60 16.94 -1.77
CA ASN A 90 -8.72 16.03 -2.10
C ASN A 90 -8.37 14.52 -2.03
N GLY A 91 -7.46 14.11 -1.14
CA GLY A 91 -7.02 12.72 -1.02
C GLY A 91 -5.96 12.30 -2.05
N GLU A 92 -5.51 13.22 -2.90
CA GLU A 92 -4.46 13.01 -3.90
C GLU A 92 -3.25 13.90 -3.60
N LEU A 93 -2.05 13.42 -3.92
CA LEU A 93 -0.84 14.24 -3.81
C LEU A 93 -0.73 15.15 -5.05
N VAL A 94 -0.82 16.46 -4.86
CA VAL A 94 -0.75 17.47 -5.93
C VAL A 94 0.65 18.09 -5.97
N GLY A 95 1.25 18.11 -7.16
CA GLY A 95 2.51 18.85 -7.41
C GLY A 95 3.80 18.05 -7.18
N ALA A 96 3.73 16.74 -6.97
CA ALA A 96 4.93 15.90 -6.99
C ALA A 96 5.44 15.73 -8.43
N VAL A 97 6.68 16.17 -8.67
CA VAL A 97 7.41 16.00 -9.93
C VAL A 97 8.66 15.16 -9.67
N GLY A 98 8.91 14.14 -10.50
CA GLY A 98 10.01 13.17 -10.33
C GLY A 98 9.51 11.74 -10.12
N LYS A 99 10.40 10.80 -9.75
CA LYS A 99 10.02 9.40 -9.43
C LYS A 99 8.96 9.31 -8.34
N SER A 100 8.97 10.23 -7.37
CA SER A 100 7.96 10.39 -6.31
C SER A 100 6.63 11.00 -6.78
N GLY A 101 6.54 11.42 -8.05
CA GLY A 101 5.34 12.00 -8.66
C GLY A 101 4.36 10.99 -9.24
N TYR A 102 4.65 9.68 -9.12
CA TYR A 102 3.69 8.65 -9.49
C TYR A 102 2.67 8.47 -8.36
N PHE A 103 1.40 8.70 -8.71
CA PHE A 103 0.17 8.69 -7.89
C PHE A 103 0.11 7.71 -6.69
N ASN A 104 0.88 6.62 -6.69
CA ASN A 104 0.79 5.52 -5.74
C ASN A 104 1.92 5.46 -4.69
N GLN A 105 3.09 6.09 -4.89
CA GLN A 105 4.26 5.82 -4.02
C GLN A 105 4.06 6.28 -2.56
N ASN A 106 3.45 7.45 -2.37
CA ASN A 106 3.11 7.94 -1.04
C ASN A 106 1.99 7.11 -0.40
N THR A 107 1.04 6.61 -1.20
CA THR A 107 -0.02 5.73 -0.71
C THR A 107 0.54 4.37 -0.31
N ASP A 108 1.45 3.78 -1.08
CA ASP A 108 2.09 2.49 -0.77
C ASP A 108 2.87 2.56 0.54
N ALA A 109 3.57 3.66 0.77
CA ALA A 109 4.30 3.88 2.00
C ALA A 109 3.37 4.11 3.20
N LEU A 110 2.25 4.85 3.03
CA LEU A 110 1.22 4.98 4.06
C LEU A 110 0.55 3.65 4.39
N ILE A 111 0.29 2.82 3.37
CA ILE A 111 -0.23 1.46 3.55
C ILE A 111 0.79 0.62 4.32
N ALA A 112 2.07 0.70 3.98
CA ALA A 112 3.12 -0.02 4.71
C ALA A 112 3.18 0.41 6.19
N LYS A 113 3.05 1.70 6.49
CA LYS A 113 2.94 2.21 7.87
C LYS A 113 1.68 1.71 8.56
N TYR A 114 0.54 1.67 7.88
CA TYR A 114 -0.70 1.12 8.41
C TYR A 114 -0.54 -0.37 8.78
N GLN A 115 0.11 -1.17 7.93
CA GLN A 115 0.36 -2.58 8.22
C GLN A 115 1.34 -2.75 9.40
N LEU A 116 2.40 -1.96 9.44
CA LEU A 116 3.33 -1.94 10.58
C LEU A 116 2.60 -1.57 11.88
N ALA A 117 1.74 -0.55 11.87
CA ALA A 117 0.96 -0.16 13.04
C ALA A 117 0.13 -1.34 13.58
N ASN A 118 -0.53 -2.06 12.68
CA ASN A 118 -1.32 -3.24 13.01
C ASN A 118 -0.48 -4.40 13.55
N ILE A 119 0.68 -4.67 12.95
CA ILE A 119 1.61 -5.70 13.43
C ILE A 119 2.10 -5.37 14.85
N TYR A 120 2.53 -4.13 15.10
CA TYR A 120 3.01 -3.72 16.42
C TYR A 120 1.89 -3.66 17.46
N LEU A 121 0.67 -3.30 17.05
CA LEU A 121 -0.50 -3.31 17.93
C LEU A 121 -0.85 -4.73 18.41
N ARG A 122 -0.79 -5.72 17.51
CA ARG A 122 -1.10 -7.12 17.83
C ARG A 122 0.07 -7.91 18.40
N GLY A 123 1.30 -7.50 18.12
CA GLY A 123 2.50 -8.28 18.44
C GLY A 123 2.64 -9.51 17.54
N ASP A 124 2.29 -9.41 16.26
CA ASP A 124 2.40 -10.53 15.32
C ASP A 124 3.88 -10.78 15.01
N GLY A 125 4.43 -11.91 15.45
CA GLY A 125 5.83 -12.29 15.20
C GLY A 125 6.90 -11.39 15.83
N VAL A 126 6.48 -10.37 16.59
CA VAL A 126 7.33 -9.45 17.36
C VAL A 126 6.65 -9.11 18.68
N LYS A 127 7.39 -8.58 19.65
CA LYS A 127 6.76 -8.07 20.88
C LYS A 127 5.82 -6.92 20.50
N ALA A 128 4.59 -6.94 21.04
CA ALA A 128 3.67 -5.82 20.89
C ALA A 128 4.31 -4.52 21.39
N ASP A 129 4.09 -3.45 20.62
CA ASP A 129 4.66 -2.13 20.85
C ASP A 129 3.57 -1.09 20.58
N ALA A 130 2.82 -0.75 21.64
CA ALA A 130 1.69 0.16 21.56
C ALA A 130 2.11 1.59 21.21
N GLU A 131 3.30 2.02 21.65
CA GLU A 131 3.82 3.37 21.35
C GLU A 131 4.17 3.48 19.87
N LYS A 132 4.89 2.50 19.32
CA LYS A 132 5.22 2.45 17.89
C LYS A 132 3.97 2.30 17.03
N ALA A 133 3.01 1.49 17.47
CA ALA A 133 1.71 1.38 16.79
C ALA A 133 0.97 2.72 16.76
N LEU A 134 0.95 3.45 17.89
CA LEU A 134 0.30 4.75 17.99
C LEU A 134 0.99 5.80 17.12
N GLU A 135 2.31 5.83 17.10
CA GLU A 135 3.10 6.73 16.24
C GLU A 135 2.71 6.54 14.77
N LEU A 136 2.77 5.30 14.29
CA LEU A 136 2.48 4.96 12.89
C LEU A 136 1.02 5.21 12.53
N ALA A 137 0.07 4.81 13.39
CA ALA A 137 -1.35 5.02 13.15
C ALA A 137 -1.74 6.50 13.14
N THR A 138 -1.12 7.31 14.02
CA THR A 138 -1.32 8.77 14.06
C THR A 138 -0.86 9.39 12.76
N TYR A 139 0.35 9.03 12.32
CA TYR A 139 0.89 9.51 11.06
C TYR A 139 -0.03 9.18 9.87
N VAL A 140 -0.49 7.93 9.78
CA VAL A 140 -1.38 7.49 8.69
C VAL A 140 -2.69 8.28 8.70
N ALA A 141 -3.30 8.48 9.86
CA ALA A 141 -4.56 9.24 9.98
C ALA A 141 -4.39 10.72 9.60
N GLU A 142 -3.28 11.35 9.98
CA GLU A 142 -2.99 12.74 9.63
C GLU A 142 -2.79 12.91 8.12
N LYS A 143 -2.03 12.00 7.49
CA LYS A 143 -1.74 12.09 6.06
C LYS A 143 -2.93 11.70 5.18
N SER A 144 -3.76 10.76 5.61
CA SER A 144 -4.96 10.38 4.87
C SER A 144 -6.04 11.49 4.88
N GLN A 145 -6.01 12.39 5.87
CA GLN A 145 -6.99 13.47 6.04
C GLN A 145 -8.45 12.98 6.01
N GLY A 146 -8.69 11.79 6.59
CA GLY A 146 -10.01 11.16 6.64
C GLY A 146 -10.43 10.43 5.34
N ASN A 147 -9.54 10.31 4.36
CA ASN A 147 -9.79 9.54 3.14
C ASN A 147 -9.34 8.08 3.29
N ALA A 148 -9.90 7.20 2.46
CA ALA A 148 -9.42 5.84 2.33
C ALA A 148 -8.05 5.82 1.63
N LEU A 149 -7.22 4.83 1.98
CA LEU A 149 -5.98 4.55 1.23
C LEU A 149 -6.26 3.53 0.15
N PHE A 150 -5.97 3.88 -1.09
CA PHE A 150 -6.20 3.03 -2.25
C PHE A 150 -4.99 2.13 -2.53
N TYR A 151 -5.23 0.82 -2.65
CA TYR A 151 -4.38 -0.09 -3.40
C TYR A 151 -4.78 0.06 -4.88
N CYS A 152 -3.95 0.67 -5.73
CA CYS A 152 -4.26 0.72 -7.17
C CYS A 152 -4.15 -0.69 -7.79
N CYS A 153 -4.72 -1.05 -8.96
CA CYS A 153 -5.98 -0.70 -9.62
C CYS A 153 -6.34 -1.89 -10.52
N GLU A 154 -6.93 -2.98 -9.97
CA GLU A 154 -7.00 -4.25 -10.74
C GLU A 154 -8.38 -4.87 -10.89
N HIS A 155 -9.38 -4.41 -10.14
CA HIS A 155 -10.74 -4.92 -10.29
C HIS A 155 -11.73 -3.78 -10.12
N ALA A 156 -12.92 -3.92 -10.72
CA ALA A 156 -14.06 -3.02 -10.52
C ALA A 156 -14.49 -2.86 -9.03
N ASN A 157 -13.84 -3.57 -8.11
CA ASN A 157 -14.06 -3.58 -6.67
C ASN A 157 -12.78 -3.20 -5.90
N GLY A 158 -12.05 -2.17 -6.32
CA GLY A 158 -10.73 -1.76 -5.81
C GLY A 158 -10.49 -2.07 -4.32
N ARG A 159 -9.29 -2.58 -3.98
CA ARG A 159 -8.94 -2.81 -2.58
C ARG A 159 -8.56 -1.48 -1.94
N TYR A 160 -9.12 -1.17 -0.79
CA TYR A 160 -8.79 0.05 -0.05
C TYR A 160 -8.78 -0.25 1.44
N ILE A 161 -7.93 0.46 2.17
CA ILE A 161 -8.05 0.57 3.62
C ILE A 161 -9.03 1.71 3.87
N THR A 162 -10.15 1.39 4.51
CA THR A 162 -11.21 2.36 4.76
C THR A 162 -10.73 3.41 5.76
N ASN A 163 -11.25 4.63 5.67
CA ASN A 163 -11.03 5.65 6.70
C ASN A 163 -11.43 5.13 8.10
N MET A 164 -12.53 4.37 8.19
CA MET A 164 -12.95 3.71 9.44
C MET A 164 -11.88 2.75 10.00
N ALA A 165 -11.21 1.97 9.15
CA ALA A 165 -10.16 1.04 9.58
C ALA A 165 -8.91 1.78 10.10
N ILE A 166 -8.57 2.91 9.48
CA ILE A 166 -7.50 3.80 9.94
C ILE A 166 -7.85 4.36 11.33
N GLU A 167 -9.06 4.90 11.48
CA GLU A 167 -9.55 5.47 12.73
C GLU A 167 -9.64 4.42 13.85
N ASP A 168 -10.10 3.21 13.54
CA ASP A 168 -10.16 2.10 14.49
C ASP A 168 -8.77 1.68 14.96
N THR A 169 -7.81 1.52 14.04
CA THR A 169 -6.41 1.21 14.38
C THR A 169 -5.82 2.29 15.29
N LEU A 170 -6.04 3.58 14.96
CA LEU A 170 -5.59 4.70 15.78
C LEU A 170 -6.21 4.67 17.17
N GLN A 171 -7.52 4.42 17.27
CA GLN A 171 -8.22 4.38 18.54
C GLN A 171 -7.75 3.21 19.42
N GLN A 172 -7.55 2.04 18.83
CA GLN A 172 -7.02 0.88 19.53
C GLN A 172 -5.59 1.12 20.03
N ALA A 173 -4.73 1.75 19.22
CA ALA A 173 -3.39 2.11 19.64
C ALA A 173 -3.38 3.12 20.81
N LYS A 174 -4.24 4.14 20.78
CA LYS A 174 -4.43 5.08 21.91
C LYS A 174 -4.84 4.36 23.19
N LEU A 175 -5.78 3.42 23.09
CA LEU A 175 -6.23 2.62 24.23
C LEU A 175 -5.14 1.66 24.73
N ALA A 176 -4.26 1.18 23.86
CA ALA A 176 -3.18 0.28 24.23
C ALA A 176 -2.03 0.99 24.96
N VAL A 177 -1.71 2.24 24.62
CA VAL A 177 -0.71 3.05 25.34
C VAL A 177 -1.17 3.45 26.74
N GLY A 178 -2.47 3.67 26.93
CA GLY A 178 -3.04 4.04 28.23
C GLY A 178 -3.22 2.90 29.25
N LYS A 179 -2.78 1.67 28.92
CA LYS A 179 -2.88 0.46 29.76
C LYS A 179 -1.51 0.06 30.30
#